data_AF-A0A537HRF9-F1
#
_entry.id   AF-A0A537HRF9-F1
#
_cell.length_a   1.000
_cell.length_b   1.000
_cell.length_c   1.000
_cell.angle_alpha   90.00
_cell.angle_beta   90.00
_cell.angle_gamma   90.00
#
_symmetry.space_group_name_H-M   'P 1'
#
loop_
_entity.id
_entity.type
_entity.pdbx_description
1 polymer ?
#
loop_
_entity_poly.entity_id
_entity_poly.type
_entity_poly.pdbx_seq_one_letter_code
_entity_poly.pdbx_strand_id
1 'polypeptide(L)'
;MNVAYNRIFVFTLLSLLVVLSSCSQTATGIYKTASYYKINTPGTIPVDDSGNEIGRNRDTIREIYIVTKSVKAPEIIAVVIDHHYYIPVISKIDSNKIYVGERLPDNQRVELNAGAGLSLWKITVGEAMRDLVIIKEKSPPSFYLYIKYKGKNRIHQIKNSVELVPELHY
;
A
#
# COMPACT_ATOMS: atom_id res chain seq x y z
N MET A 1 -17.53 -50.68 22.50
CA MET A 1 -17.37 -49.65 21.44
C MET A 1 -16.97 -50.33 20.14
N ASN A 2 -17.69 -50.07 19.05
CA ASN A 2 -17.53 -50.76 17.78
C ASN A 2 -16.25 -50.27 17.06
N VAL A 3 -15.34 -51.18 16.71
CA VAL A 3 -14.06 -50.86 16.04
C VAL A 3 -14.28 -50.09 14.72
N ALA A 4 -15.41 -50.34 14.04
CA ALA A 4 -15.81 -49.64 12.82
C ALA A 4 -16.06 -48.13 13.05
N TYR A 5 -16.68 -47.74 14.16
CA TYR A 5 -16.97 -46.35 14.48
C TYR A 5 -15.68 -45.55 14.74
N ASN A 6 -14.71 -46.15 15.42
CA ASN A 6 -13.41 -45.51 15.65
C ASN A 6 -12.65 -45.23 14.34
N ARG A 7 -12.74 -46.14 13.35
CA ARG A 7 -12.07 -45.94 12.05
C ARG A 7 -12.68 -44.79 11.26
N ILE A 8 -14.01 -44.71 11.21
CA ILE A 8 -14.72 -43.63 10.51
C ILE A 8 -14.42 -42.28 11.17
N PHE A 9 -14.45 -42.21 12.50
CA PHE A 9 -14.16 -40.97 13.23
C PHE A 9 -12.74 -40.45 12.95
N VAL A 10 -11.74 -41.33 12.95
CA VAL A 10 -10.34 -40.94 12.64
C VAL A 10 -10.19 -40.43 11.21
N PHE A 11 -10.82 -41.08 10.22
CA PHE A 11 -10.78 -40.62 8.84
C PHE A 11 -11.43 -39.24 8.66
N THR A 12 -12.54 -38.99 9.37
CA THR A 12 -13.26 -37.71 9.29
C THR A 12 -12.48 -36.57 9.98
N LEU A 13 -11.80 -36.87 11.08
CA LEU A 13 -10.93 -35.92 11.77
C LEU A 13 -9.69 -35.57 10.93
N LEU A 14 -9.11 -36.56 10.25
CA LEU A 14 -7.94 -36.38 9.40
C LEU A 14 -8.26 -35.54 8.15
N SER A 15 -9.41 -35.74 7.52
CA SER A 15 -9.84 -34.94 6.37
C SER A 15 -10.13 -33.49 6.75
N LEU A 16 -10.69 -33.24 7.94
CA LEU A 16 -10.92 -31.88 8.46
C LEU A 16 -9.60 -31.11 8.66
N LEU A 17 -8.55 -31.76 9.16
CA LEU A 17 -7.23 -31.14 9.37
C LEU A 17 -6.54 -30.74 8.05
N VAL A 18 -6.75 -31.49 6.97
CA VAL A 18 -6.18 -31.17 5.64
C VAL A 18 -6.83 -29.92 5.05
N VAL A 19 -8.15 -29.75 5.22
CA VAL A 19 -8.88 -28.57 4.72
C VAL A 19 -8.46 -27.29 5.45
N LEU A 20 -8.21 -27.37 6.76
CA LEU A 20 -7.79 -26.21 7.57
C LEU A 20 -6.39 -25.69 7.23
N SER A 21 -5.55 -26.46 6.54
CA SER A 21 -4.17 -26.06 6.18
C SER A 21 -4.11 -25.15 4.94
N SER A 22 -5.22 -24.95 4.23
CA SER A 22 -5.22 -24.26 2.92
C SER A 22 -5.42 -22.73 3.00
N CYS A 23 -5.66 -22.17 4.20
CA CYS A 23 -5.81 -20.73 4.41
C CYS A 23 -4.52 -20.03 4.87
N SER A 24 -3.35 -20.55 4.51
CA SER A 24 -2.08 -19.84 4.75
C SER A 24 -1.96 -18.68 3.75
N GLN A 25 -2.50 -17.52 4.12
CA GLN A 25 -2.33 -16.26 3.40
C GLN A 25 -0.84 -16.06 3.13
N THR A 26 -0.44 -16.14 1.87
CA THR A 26 0.97 -16.11 1.48
C THR A 26 1.54 -14.72 1.81
N ALA A 27 2.31 -14.63 2.89
CA ALA A 27 2.92 -13.38 3.33
C ALA A 27 3.77 -12.74 2.22
N THR A 28 3.44 -11.51 1.82
CA THR A 28 4.09 -10.75 0.74
C THR A 28 5.47 -10.18 1.12
N GLY A 29 6.01 -10.54 2.28
CA GLY A 29 7.23 -9.94 2.86
C GLY A 29 7.01 -8.52 3.41
N ILE A 30 5.94 -7.86 2.98
CA ILE A 30 5.44 -6.59 3.48
C ILE A 30 4.62 -6.85 4.74
N TYR A 31 5.06 -6.27 5.86
CA TYR A 31 4.42 -6.39 7.16
C TYR A 31 3.29 -5.37 7.33
N LYS A 32 3.52 -4.13 6.91
CA LYS A 32 2.55 -3.03 6.99
C LYS A 32 2.71 -2.12 5.78
N THR A 33 1.61 -1.57 5.30
CA THR A 33 1.59 -0.48 4.31
C THR A 33 0.74 0.66 4.84
N ALA A 34 1.22 1.87 4.67
CA ALA A 34 0.48 3.09 4.96
C ALA A 34 0.63 4.03 3.77
N SER A 35 -0.47 4.68 3.38
CA SER A 35 -0.42 5.76 2.42
C SER A 35 -0.91 7.04 3.07
N TYR A 36 -0.27 8.12 2.69
CA TYR A 36 -0.65 9.46 3.06
C TYR A 36 -0.76 10.30 1.80
N TYR A 37 -1.63 11.28 1.82
CA TYR A 37 -1.69 12.26 0.75
C TYR A 37 -1.91 13.66 1.30
N LYS A 38 -1.37 14.63 0.58
CA LYS A 38 -1.60 16.05 0.79
C LYS A 38 -2.24 16.57 -0.48
N ILE A 39 -3.32 17.33 -0.33
CA ILE A 39 -3.88 18.11 -1.41
C ILE A 39 -3.10 19.43 -1.41
N ASN A 40 -2.23 19.64 -2.41
CA ASN A 40 -1.68 20.98 -2.60
C ASN A 40 -2.87 21.89 -2.90
N THR A 41 -3.05 22.90 -2.05
CA THR A 41 -3.96 24.02 -2.34
C THR A 41 -3.09 25.14 -2.86
N PRO A 42 -2.80 25.21 -4.18
CA PRO A 42 -2.26 26.44 -4.73
C PRO A 42 -3.34 27.52 -4.61
N GLY A 43 -2.96 28.71 -4.17
CA GLY A 43 -3.80 29.92 -4.19
C GLY A 43 -4.18 30.41 -5.60
N THR A 44 -4.16 29.53 -6.59
CA THR A 44 -4.45 29.75 -8.01
C THR A 44 -4.95 28.44 -8.62
N ILE A 45 -6.04 27.86 -8.10
CA ILE A 45 -6.83 26.94 -8.92
C ILE A 45 -7.38 27.82 -10.06
N PRO A 46 -7.10 27.51 -11.35
CA PRO A 46 -7.63 28.31 -12.43
C PRO A 46 -9.15 28.25 -12.33
N VAL A 47 -9.82 29.38 -12.37
CA VAL A 47 -11.29 29.43 -12.40
C VAL A 47 -11.74 30.04 -13.73
N ASP A 48 -12.90 29.61 -14.21
CA ASP A 48 -13.53 30.22 -15.37
C ASP A 48 -14.08 31.60 -15.02
N ASP A 49 -14.58 32.31 -16.04
CA ASP A 49 -15.16 33.64 -15.88
C ASP A 49 -16.40 33.64 -14.94
N SER A 50 -16.94 32.47 -14.59
CA SER A 50 -18.05 32.29 -13.64
C SER A 50 -17.59 31.84 -12.24
N GLY A 51 -16.28 31.70 -12.02
CA GLY A 51 -15.70 31.26 -10.75
C GLY A 51 -15.67 29.74 -10.53
N ASN A 52 -15.95 28.93 -11.56
CA ASN A 52 -15.85 27.47 -11.45
C ASN A 52 -14.42 27.01 -11.72
N GLU A 53 -13.95 26.01 -10.98
CA GLU A 53 -12.61 25.43 -11.15
C GLU A 53 -12.40 24.86 -12.59
N ILE A 54 -11.45 25.44 -13.35
CA ILE A 54 -10.94 24.91 -14.62
C ILE A 54 -9.75 23.99 -14.29
N GLY A 55 -9.97 22.68 -14.39
CA GLY A 55 -8.96 21.66 -14.18
C GLY A 55 -9.24 20.84 -12.92
N ARG A 56 -9.53 19.54 -13.11
CA ARG A 56 -9.93 18.64 -12.02
C ARG A 56 -8.76 18.11 -11.16
N ASN A 57 -7.53 18.46 -11.51
CA ASN A 57 -6.37 17.88 -10.83
C ASN A 57 -5.90 18.86 -9.77
N ARG A 58 -6.47 18.74 -8.57
CA ARG A 58 -5.74 19.17 -7.39
C ARG A 58 -4.47 18.33 -7.32
N ASP A 59 -3.32 18.98 -7.39
CA ASP A 59 -2.03 18.29 -7.28
C ASP A 59 -1.99 17.55 -5.95
N THR A 60 -2.12 16.23 -6.02
CA THR A 60 -2.18 15.36 -4.85
C THR A 60 -0.83 14.71 -4.69
N ILE A 61 -0.04 15.19 -3.74
CA ILE A 61 1.22 14.55 -3.39
C ILE A 61 0.89 13.30 -2.58
N ARG A 62 1.17 12.13 -3.14
CA ARG A 62 0.97 10.85 -2.47
C ARG A 62 2.29 10.30 -1.97
N GLU A 63 2.33 9.99 -0.69
CA GLU A 63 3.45 9.30 -0.06
C GLU A 63 3.01 7.90 0.37
N ILE A 64 3.81 6.89 0.04
CA ILE A 64 3.52 5.52 0.43
C ILE A 64 4.69 5.02 1.27
N TYR A 65 4.37 4.44 2.41
CA TYR A 65 5.34 3.87 3.33
C TYR A 65 5.06 2.39 3.51
N ILE A 66 6.12 1.59 3.48
CA ILE A 66 6.01 0.15 3.71
C ILE A 66 7.00 -0.31 4.76
N VAL A 67 6.56 -1.23 5.61
CA VAL A 67 7.38 -1.89 6.63
C VAL A 67 7.63 -3.31 6.18
N THR A 68 8.89 -3.73 6.14
CA THR A 68 9.30 -5.08 5.73
C THR A 68 10.04 -5.80 6.85
N LYS A 69 9.97 -7.13 6.86
CA LYS A 69 10.81 -7.97 7.74
C LYS A 69 12.25 -8.11 7.24
N SER A 70 12.49 -7.75 5.99
CA SER A 70 13.79 -7.83 5.33
C SER A 70 14.50 -6.49 5.35
N VAL A 71 15.82 -6.51 5.55
CA VAL A 71 16.72 -5.36 5.41
C VAL A 71 17.00 -5.03 3.94
N LYS A 72 16.85 -6.01 3.04
CA LYS A 72 16.95 -5.78 1.59
C LYS A 72 15.75 -4.99 1.10
N ALA A 73 16.00 -4.10 0.14
CA ALA A 73 14.96 -3.33 -0.52
C ALA A 73 13.90 -4.25 -1.13
N PRO A 74 12.60 -3.94 -0.97
CA PRO A 74 11.54 -4.68 -1.61
C PRO A 74 11.56 -4.43 -3.12
N GLU A 75 11.39 -5.48 -3.92
CA GLU A 75 11.26 -5.35 -5.37
C GLU A 75 9.82 -4.93 -5.71
N ILE A 76 9.60 -3.62 -5.85
CA ILE A 76 8.31 -3.06 -6.31
C ILE A 76 8.46 -2.72 -7.78
N ILE A 77 7.65 -3.38 -8.60
CA ILE A 77 7.66 -3.22 -10.06
C ILE A 77 6.87 -1.97 -10.45
N ALA A 78 5.69 -1.79 -9.85
CA ALA A 78 4.81 -0.65 -10.13
C ALA A 78 3.96 -0.29 -8.91
N VAL A 79 3.58 0.98 -8.83
CA VAL A 79 2.48 1.46 -7.99
C VAL A 79 1.32 1.75 -8.91
N VAL A 80 0.12 1.28 -8.57
CA VAL A 80 -1.07 1.57 -9.37
C VAL A 80 -2.03 2.41 -8.55
N ILE A 81 -2.40 3.57 -9.11
CA ILE A 81 -3.29 4.55 -8.50
C ILE A 81 -4.30 4.96 -9.55
N ASP A 82 -5.59 4.78 -9.28
CA ASP A 82 -6.68 5.13 -10.18
C ASP A 82 -6.47 4.59 -11.61
N HIS A 83 -6.04 3.32 -11.71
CA HIS A 83 -5.71 2.58 -12.95
C HIS A 83 -4.45 3.06 -13.71
N HIS A 84 -3.72 4.03 -13.17
CA HIS A 84 -2.46 4.49 -13.75
C HIS A 84 -1.29 3.78 -13.08
N TYR A 85 -0.31 3.36 -13.88
CA TYR A 85 0.89 2.69 -13.43
C TYR A 85 2.01 3.72 -13.27
N TYR A 86 2.66 3.70 -12.12
CA TYR A 86 3.78 4.57 -11.79
C TYR A 86 5.00 3.71 -11.48
N ILE A 87 6.16 4.14 -11.98
CA ILE A 87 7.46 3.56 -11.61
C ILE A 87 7.84 4.11 -10.23
N PRO A 88 7.99 3.27 -9.20
CA PRO A 88 8.33 3.72 -7.85
C PRO A 88 9.81 4.07 -7.74
N VAL A 89 10.09 5.18 -7.05
CA VAL A 89 11.41 5.42 -6.44
C VAL A 89 11.33 4.99 -4.99
N ILE A 90 12.15 4.02 -4.61
CA ILE A 90 12.14 3.41 -3.27
C ILE A 90 13.38 3.87 -2.51
N SER A 91 13.19 4.47 -1.35
CA SER A 91 14.28 4.86 -0.45
C SER A 91 14.10 4.22 0.92
N LYS A 92 15.22 3.79 1.51
CA LYS A 92 15.23 3.32 2.90
C LYS A 92 15.16 4.52 3.83
N ILE A 93 14.43 4.37 4.91
CA ILE A 93 14.45 5.32 6.02
C ILE A 93 15.34 4.73 7.11
N ASP A 94 16.39 5.46 7.47
CA ASP A 94 17.38 4.98 8.45
C ASP A 94 16.85 5.00 9.89
N SER A 95 15.85 5.84 10.16
CA SER A 95 15.14 5.85 11.43
C SER A 95 14.01 4.82 11.45
N ASN A 96 13.87 4.11 12.57
CA ASN A 96 12.72 3.24 12.83
C ASN A 96 11.42 4.02 13.08
N LYS A 97 11.51 5.33 13.34
CA LYS A 97 10.37 6.19 13.59
C LYS A 97 10.50 7.50 12.82
N ILE A 98 9.44 7.88 12.12
CA ILE A 98 9.36 9.16 11.40
C ILE A 98 8.09 9.91 11.75
N TYR A 99 8.20 11.23 11.68
CA TYR A 99 7.04 12.11 11.61
C TYR A 99 6.61 12.23 10.15
N VAL A 100 5.31 12.04 9.88
CA VAL A 100 4.76 12.08 8.51
C VAL A 100 4.00 13.39 8.27
N GLY A 101 3.33 13.92 9.29
CA GLY A 101 2.52 15.13 9.21
C GLY A 101 1.43 15.15 10.26
N GLU A 102 0.50 16.08 10.15
CA GLU A 102 -0.72 16.12 10.96
C GLU A 102 -1.89 15.62 10.13
N ARG A 103 -2.82 14.87 10.73
CA ARG A 103 -4.01 14.37 10.05
C ARG A 103 -5.00 15.52 9.85
N LEU A 104 -5.53 15.69 8.65
CA LEU A 104 -6.42 16.83 8.34
C LEU A 104 -7.69 16.91 9.23
N PRO A 105 -8.39 15.82 9.57
CA PRO A 105 -9.65 15.91 10.31
C PRO A 105 -9.53 16.38 11.77
N ASP A 106 -8.39 16.15 12.42
CA ASP A 106 -8.25 16.33 13.88
C ASP A 106 -6.90 16.93 14.30
N ASN A 107 -6.05 17.32 13.34
CA ASN A 107 -4.68 17.80 13.54
C ASN A 107 -3.82 16.88 14.42
N GLN A 108 -4.17 15.58 14.53
CA GLN A 108 -3.37 14.67 15.32
C GLN A 108 -2.05 14.38 14.60
N ARG A 109 -0.97 14.44 15.36
CA ARG A 109 0.37 14.11 14.90
C ARG A 109 0.41 12.65 14.40
N VAL A 110 0.75 12.48 13.13
CA VAL A 110 0.92 11.18 12.50
C VAL A 110 2.41 10.81 12.52
N GLU A 111 2.70 9.73 13.24
CA GLU A 111 4.02 9.13 13.29
C GLU A 111 3.96 7.69 12.79
N LEU A 112 5.00 7.27 12.08
CA LEU A 112 5.12 5.91 11.59
C LEU A 112 6.30 5.26 12.28
N ASN A 113 6.05 4.12 12.93
CA ASN A 113 7.06 3.30 13.58
C ASN A 113 7.14 1.94 12.87
N ALA A 114 8.35 1.57 12.45
CA ALA A 114 8.66 0.28 11.85
C ALA A 114 8.50 -0.86 12.86
N GLY A 115 8.90 -0.65 14.11
CA GLY A 115 9.09 -1.69 15.12
C GLY A 115 10.50 -2.29 15.08
N ALA A 116 10.90 -2.96 16.16
CA ALA A 116 12.22 -3.57 16.27
C ALA A 116 12.42 -4.70 15.25
N GLY A 117 13.58 -4.73 14.60
CA GLY A 117 13.92 -5.75 13.60
C GLY A 117 13.21 -5.62 12.25
N LEU A 118 12.48 -4.51 12.03
CA LEU A 118 11.78 -4.22 10.79
C LEU A 118 12.44 -3.04 10.06
N SER A 119 12.29 -2.99 8.74
CA SER A 119 12.82 -1.89 7.91
C SER A 119 11.67 -1.06 7.36
N LEU A 120 11.85 0.26 7.39
CA LEU A 120 10.91 1.22 6.84
C LEU A 120 11.41 1.76 5.51
N TRP A 121 10.52 1.81 4.53
CA TRP A 121 10.81 2.29 3.18
C TRP A 121 9.77 3.34 2.79
N LYS A 122 10.22 4.40 2.14
CA LYS A 122 9.38 5.38 1.45
C LYS A 122 9.36 5.05 -0.03
N ILE A 123 8.17 5.08 -0.61
CA ILE A 123 7.94 4.94 -2.04
C ILE A 123 7.41 6.29 -2.52
N THR A 124 8.15 6.89 -3.44
CA THR A 124 7.78 8.12 -4.11
C THR A 124 7.36 7.76 -5.54
N VAL A 125 6.21 8.28 -5.97
CA VAL A 125 5.76 8.16 -7.36
C VAL A 125 5.93 9.52 -8.03
N GLY A 126 6.68 9.57 -9.12
CA GLY A 126 6.86 10.80 -9.89
C GLY A 126 5.74 10.98 -10.92
N GLU A 127 5.37 12.23 -11.22
CA GLU A 127 4.39 12.54 -12.27
C GLU A 127 4.90 12.20 -13.69
N ALA A 128 6.23 12.17 -13.87
CA ALA A 128 6.89 12.11 -15.17
C ALA A 128 6.90 10.72 -15.84
N MET A 129 6.34 9.68 -15.22
CA MET A 129 6.33 8.32 -15.76
C MET A 129 4.93 7.71 -15.72
N ARG A 130 3.99 8.31 -16.47
CA ARG A 130 2.61 7.79 -16.66
C ARG A 130 2.51 6.62 -17.63
N ASP A 131 3.56 6.31 -18.37
CA ASP A 131 3.52 5.27 -19.40
C ASP A 131 4.38 4.08 -18.98
N LEU A 132 3.82 2.86 -19.06
CA LEU A 132 4.44 1.67 -19.70
C LEU A 132 3.99 0.27 -19.21
N VAL A 133 2.96 0.10 -18.38
CA VAL A 133 2.49 -1.27 -18.07
C VAL A 133 0.98 -1.42 -18.13
N ILE A 134 0.44 -1.65 -19.34
CA ILE A 134 -0.93 -2.15 -19.49
C ILE A 134 -0.94 -3.63 -19.07
N ILE A 135 -1.06 -3.91 -17.77
CA ILE A 135 -1.44 -5.26 -17.33
C ILE A 135 -2.93 -5.39 -17.63
N LYS A 136 -3.27 -6.26 -18.58
CA LYS A 136 -4.66 -6.65 -18.87
C LYS A 136 -5.21 -7.47 -17.71
N GLU A 137 -5.54 -6.82 -16.60
CA GLU A 137 -6.12 -7.48 -15.43
C GLU A 137 -7.57 -7.03 -15.24
N LYS A 138 -8.43 -7.99 -14.92
CA LYS A 138 -9.88 -7.84 -14.85
C LYS A 138 -10.24 -7.10 -13.57
N SER A 139 -10.07 -5.78 -13.58
CA SER A 139 -10.45 -4.83 -12.53
C SER A 139 -9.66 -4.96 -11.22
N PRO A 140 -8.37 -4.59 -11.19
CA PRO A 140 -7.62 -4.53 -9.95
C PRO A 140 -8.14 -3.38 -9.04
N PRO A 141 -7.84 -3.40 -7.72
CA PRO A 141 -8.24 -2.31 -6.82
C PRO A 141 -7.69 -0.97 -7.31
N SER A 142 -8.33 0.15 -6.98
CA SER A 142 -7.87 1.47 -7.42
C SER A 142 -6.51 1.87 -6.84
N PHE A 143 -6.02 1.20 -5.79
CA PHE A 143 -4.73 1.51 -5.16
C PHE A 143 -3.98 0.25 -4.67
N TYR A 144 -2.88 -0.10 -5.34
CA TYR A 144 -2.06 -1.27 -4.99
C TYR A 144 -0.60 -1.17 -5.43
N LEU A 145 0.22 -2.05 -4.87
CA LEU A 145 1.60 -2.28 -5.27
C LEU A 145 1.68 -3.58 -6.08
N TYR A 146 2.33 -3.52 -7.23
CA TYR A 146 2.76 -4.70 -7.98
C TYR A 146 4.19 -5.03 -7.58
N ILE A 147 4.40 -6.16 -6.90
CA ILE A 147 5.66 -6.51 -6.25
C ILE A 147 6.18 -7.86 -6.74
N LYS A 148 7.50 -8.03 -6.70
CA LYS A 148 8.15 -9.32 -6.87
C LYS A 148 8.64 -9.82 -5.52
N TYR A 149 8.15 -10.98 -5.10
CA TYR A 149 8.53 -11.59 -3.83
C TYR A 149 8.87 -13.06 -4.02
N LYS A 150 10.10 -13.43 -3.64
CA LYS A 150 10.66 -14.77 -3.85
C LYS A 150 10.50 -15.24 -5.31
N GLY A 151 10.78 -14.33 -6.25
CA GLY A 151 10.70 -14.59 -7.69
C GLY A 151 9.28 -14.61 -8.29
N LYS A 152 8.22 -14.44 -7.50
CA LYS A 152 6.83 -14.44 -7.97
C LYS A 152 6.23 -13.04 -7.92
N ASN A 153 5.49 -12.66 -8.96
CA ASN A 153 4.73 -11.41 -8.99
C ASN A 153 3.49 -11.53 -8.10
N ARG A 154 3.20 -10.46 -7.35
CA ARG A 154 2.08 -10.36 -6.41
C ARG A 154 1.47 -8.97 -6.46
N ILE A 155 0.19 -8.90 -6.13
CA ILE A 155 -0.54 -7.64 -5.92
C ILE A 155 -0.73 -7.46 -4.42
N HIS A 156 -0.32 -6.31 -3.91
CA HIS A 156 -0.52 -5.92 -2.52
C HIS A 156 -1.40 -4.68 -2.47
N GLN A 157 -2.67 -4.85 -2.08
CA GLN A 157 -3.62 -3.75 -1.97
C GLN A 157 -3.27 -2.82 -0.81
N ILE A 158 -3.30 -1.51 -1.07
CA ILE A 158 -3.18 -0.49 -0.02
C ILE A 158 -4.61 -0.15 0.44
N LYS A 159 -4.98 -0.63 1.62
CA LYS A 159 -6.36 -0.53 2.11
C LYS A 159 -6.73 0.84 2.65
N ASN A 160 -5.78 1.54 3.26
CA ASN A 160 -6.03 2.79 3.97
C ASN A 160 -5.08 3.87 3.45
N SER A 161 -5.65 5.04 3.19
CA SER A 161 -4.90 6.26 2.91
C SER A 161 -5.38 7.35 3.88
N VAL A 162 -4.47 8.19 4.36
CA VAL A 162 -4.75 9.22 5.35
C VAL A 162 -4.43 10.59 4.75
N GLU A 163 -5.39 11.49 4.81
CA GLU A 163 -5.18 12.89 4.42
C GLU A 163 -4.39 13.64 5.48
N LEU A 164 -3.36 14.36 5.04
CA LEU A 164 -2.53 15.19 5.90
C LEU A 164 -2.79 16.67 5.66
N VAL A 165 -2.56 17.47 6.69
CA VAL A 165 -2.53 18.93 6.60
C VAL A 165 -1.46 19.36 5.58
N PRO A 166 -1.78 20.25 4.62
CA PRO A 166 -0.80 20.78 3.68
C PRO A 166 0.31 21.56 4.40
N GLU A 167 1.55 21.43 3.94
CA GLU A 167 2.65 22.27 4.43
C GLU A 167 2.54 23.65 3.78
N LEU A 168 2.36 24.69 4.60
CA LEU A 168 2.44 26.07 4.14
C LEU A 168 3.92 26.42 3.96
N HIS A 169 4.40 26.38 2.72
CA HIS A 169 5.70 26.96 2.38
C HIS A 169 5.56 28.48 2.41
N TYR A 170 6.06 29.10 3.50
CA TYR A 170 6.21 30.55 3.64
C TYR A 170 7.53 31.03 3.03
#